data_AF-A0A9W2ZUY0-F1
#
_entry.id   AF-A0A9W2ZUY0-F1
#
_cell.length_a   1.000
_cell.length_b   1.000
_cell.length_c   1.000
_cell.angle_alpha   90.00
_cell.angle_beta   90.00
_cell.angle_gamma   90.00
#
_symmetry.space_group_name_H-M   'P 1'
#
loop_
_entity.id
_entity.type
_entity.pdbx_description
1 polymer ?
#
loop_
_entity_poly.entity_id
_entity_poly.type
_entity_poly.pdbx_seq_one_letter_code
_entity_poly.pdbx_strand_id
1 'polypeptide(L)'
;MDLKTEIVYPPSWWWFPDHNIYTTFLVCLFWILLFTYFLMFRDASPTPTRQSSAVPLTHAQSSLICESVEWFNYLVKKWWKFSKQSTENLICETMNKIMSSSLPPFIDSFEVNYVDLGNKPPVIRNIRIYDSLLATLENFSLNSVRTQKVCMELDIGLPCEDFTLILSGRGVPHLLCLMLQRLYFEATVRFILTLDKEVPFPHTAKARISFKEQPYFNFGISVLGVVNLMQIPLLKTWIHSTIMTHLTAVLVEPAGLEIRFLEENSSYIH
;
A
#
# COMPACT_ATOMS: atom_id res chain seq x y z
N MET A 1 23.25 -17.19 -16.03
CA MET A 1 24.25 -16.31 -15.40
C MET A 1 23.59 -15.70 -14.19
N ASP A 2 23.72 -16.42 -13.08
CA ASP A 2 23.25 -16.03 -11.76
C ASP A 2 24.15 -14.93 -11.20
N LEU A 3 23.53 -13.82 -10.83
CA LEU A 3 24.10 -12.84 -9.91
C LEU A 3 23.03 -12.57 -8.84
N LYS A 4 22.70 -13.62 -8.08
CA LYS A 4 22.18 -13.45 -6.72
C LYS A 4 23.38 -13.11 -5.85
N THR A 5 23.62 -11.83 -5.63
CA THR A 5 24.38 -11.38 -4.47
C THR A 5 23.51 -11.66 -3.24
N GLU A 6 23.66 -12.87 -2.71
CA GLU A 6 23.20 -13.24 -1.37
C GLU A 6 23.94 -12.38 -0.36
N ILE A 7 23.25 -11.39 0.18
CA ILE A 7 23.70 -10.74 1.41
C ILE A 7 23.34 -11.71 2.54
N VAL A 8 24.31 -12.52 2.93
CA VAL A 8 24.24 -13.41 4.10
C VAL A 8 24.19 -12.52 5.34
N TYR A 9 23.02 -12.46 6.00
CA TYR A 9 22.91 -11.91 7.35
C TYR A 9 23.09 -13.05 8.37
N PRO A 10 23.84 -12.83 9.46
CA PRO A 10 24.07 -13.86 10.47
C PRO A 10 22.78 -14.13 11.28
N PRO A 11 22.63 -15.34 11.87
CA PRO A 11 21.48 -15.69 12.67
C PRO A 11 21.59 -15.00 14.03
N SER A 12 21.09 -13.78 14.10
CA SER A 12 20.84 -13.08 15.36
C SER A 12 19.49 -12.42 15.24
N TRP A 13 18.53 -12.97 15.99
CA TRP A 13 17.23 -12.36 16.20
C TRP A 13 17.42 -10.98 16.85
N TRP A 14 17.38 -9.93 16.05
CA TRP A 14 17.05 -8.59 16.52
C TRP A 14 15.55 -8.67 16.86
N TRP A 15 15.14 -8.75 18.13
CA TRP A 15 15.11 -7.59 19.01
C TRP A 15 15.78 -7.74 20.39
N PHE A 16 16.14 -8.91 20.92
CA PHE A 16 16.88 -9.01 22.20
C PHE A 16 17.73 -10.30 22.27
N PRO A 17 19.07 -10.21 22.14
CA PRO A 17 19.96 -11.37 22.23
C PRO A 17 20.03 -11.96 23.65
N ASP A 18 19.75 -11.14 24.66
CA ASP A 18 19.78 -11.53 26.06
C ASP A 18 18.36 -11.44 26.62
N HIS A 19 17.82 -12.54 27.14
CA HIS A 19 16.58 -12.58 27.92
C HIS A 19 16.76 -11.82 29.25
N ASN A 20 16.89 -10.50 29.16
CA ASN A 20 16.95 -9.62 30.30
C ASN A 20 15.53 -9.17 30.63
N ILE A 21 15.04 -9.50 31.82
CA ILE A 21 13.68 -9.13 32.26
C ILE A 21 13.42 -7.62 32.16
N TYR A 22 14.47 -6.80 32.21
CA TYR A 22 14.40 -5.36 32.04
C TYR A 22 14.11 -4.94 30.59
N THR A 23 14.57 -5.68 29.57
CA THR A 23 14.29 -5.34 28.17
C THR A 23 12.87 -5.70 27.80
N THR A 24 12.36 -6.86 28.22
CA THR A 24 10.93 -7.19 28.10
C THR A 24 10.06 -6.22 28.88
N PHE A 25 10.45 -5.82 30.11
CA PHE A 25 9.72 -4.81 30.86
C PHE A 25 9.69 -3.45 30.15
N LEU A 26 10.81 -2.99 29.59
CA LEU A 26 10.87 -1.72 28.86
C LEU A 26 10.05 -1.75 27.57
N VAL A 27 10.00 -2.89 26.89
CA VAL A 27 9.16 -3.06 25.70
C VAL A 27 7.68 -3.09 26.07
N CYS A 28 7.31 -3.84 27.12
CA CYS A 28 5.95 -3.84 27.65
C CYS A 28 5.55 -2.43 28.12
N LEU A 29 6.43 -1.72 28.83
CA LEU A 29 6.22 -0.34 29.26
C LEU A 29 6.07 0.59 28.04
N PHE A 30 6.89 0.43 27.01
CA PHE A 30 6.78 1.20 25.77
C PHE A 30 5.43 0.97 25.08
N TRP A 31 4.97 -0.28 24.98
CA TRP A 31 3.66 -0.60 24.40
C TRP A 31 2.50 -0.13 25.28
N ILE A 32 2.62 -0.18 26.61
CA ILE A 32 1.63 0.37 27.55
C ILE A 32 1.59 1.90 27.44
N LEU A 33 2.74 2.57 27.32
CA LEU A 33 2.82 4.01 27.10
C LEU A 33 2.28 4.40 25.72
N LEU A 34 2.53 3.61 24.70
CA LEU A 34 1.95 3.79 23.36
C LEU A 34 0.43 3.59 23.39
N PHE A 35 -0.06 2.59 24.12
CA PHE A 35 -1.48 2.28 24.28
C PHE A 35 -2.21 3.33 25.13
N THR A 36 -1.57 3.84 26.19
CA THR A 36 -2.13 4.93 27.01
C THR A 36 -2.06 6.27 26.28
N TYR A 37 -1.00 6.56 25.52
CA TYR A 37 -0.98 7.67 24.57
C TYR A 37 -2.11 7.52 23.55
N PHE A 38 -2.32 6.32 23.01
CA PHE A 38 -3.42 6.04 22.08
C PHE A 38 -4.80 6.31 22.71
N LEU A 39 -5.03 5.91 23.96
CA LEU A 39 -6.27 6.19 24.69
C LEU A 39 -6.45 7.70 24.99
N MET A 40 -5.38 8.39 25.39
CA MET A 40 -5.43 9.82 25.72
C MET A 40 -5.59 10.73 24.50
N PHE A 41 -5.04 10.34 23.35
CA PHE A 41 -5.15 11.11 22.11
C PHE A 41 -6.41 10.75 21.29
N ARG A 42 -7.16 9.72 21.69
CA ARG A 42 -8.49 9.42 21.14
C ARG A 42 -9.50 10.54 21.44
N ASP A 43 -9.36 11.24 22.57
CA ASP A 43 -10.27 12.29 23.00
C ASP A 43 -9.86 13.71 22.52
N ALA A 44 -8.75 13.84 21.78
CA ALA A 44 -8.19 15.15 21.40
C ALA A 44 -8.49 15.58 19.95
N SER A 45 -9.29 14.84 19.18
CA SER A 45 -9.78 15.31 17.88
C SER A 45 -11.14 16.01 18.06
N PRO A 46 -11.28 17.29 17.67
CA PRO A 46 -12.58 17.93 17.66
C PRO A 46 -13.43 17.24 16.58
N THR A 47 -14.53 16.64 16.99
CA THR A 47 -15.54 16.04 16.11
C THR A 47 -16.07 17.09 15.12
N PRO A 48 -15.84 16.98 13.81
CA PRO A 48 -16.63 17.74 12.86
C PRO A 48 -17.99 17.06 12.73
N THR A 49 -19.01 17.69 13.31
CA THR A 49 -20.42 17.32 13.13
C THR A 49 -20.76 17.34 11.63
N ARG A 50 -20.81 16.18 10.99
CA ARG A 50 -21.38 16.04 9.64
C ARG A 50 -22.53 15.04 9.71
N GLN A 51 -23.74 15.59 9.69
CA GLN A 51 -24.98 14.83 9.52
C GLN A 51 -24.89 14.03 8.23
N SER A 52 -24.86 12.71 8.34
CA SER A 52 -25.09 11.82 7.21
C SER A 52 -26.44 11.15 7.43
N SER A 53 -27.38 11.49 6.55
CA SER A 53 -28.75 10.98 6.51
C SER A 53 -28.74 9.46 6.51
N ALA A 54 -29.34 8.86 7.54
CA ALA A 54 -29.47 7.41 7.66
C ALA A 54 -30.46 6.88 6.61
N VAL A 55 -29.94 6.07 5.68
CA VAL A 55 -30.76 5.13 4.90
C VAL A 55 -31.01 3.91 5.80
N PRO A 56 -32.26 3.45 6.01
CA PRO A 56 -32.50 2.30 6.87
C PRO A 56 -32.08 1.03 6.13
N LEU A 57 -30.98 0.41 6.58
CA LEU A 57 -30.46 -0.83 6.03
C LEU A 57 -30.87 -2.01 6.91
N THR A 58 -31.37 -3.05 6.24
CA THR A 58 -31.93 -4.30 6.77
C THR A 58 -30.94 -5.06 7.66
N HIS A 59 -31.45 -5.80 8.64
CA HIS A 59 -30.80 -6.50 9.77
C HIS A 59 -29.56 -7.40 9.50
N ALA A 60 -29.04 -7.51 8.27
CA ALA A 60 -27.86 -8.32 7.92
C ALA A 60 -26.54 -7.51 7.83
N GLN A 61 -26.58 -6.18 7.93
CA GLN A 61 -25.39 -5.31 7.76
C GLN A 61 -24.86 -4.72 9.08
N SER A 62 -25.32 -5.22 10.24
CA SER A 62 -25.15 -4.61 11.56
C SER A 62 -23.79 -4.83 12.24
N SER A 63 -22.75 -5.33 11.56
CA SER A 63 -21.41 -5.52 12.15
C SER A 63 -20.27 -4.80 11.41
N LEU A 64 -20.58 -3.88 10.49
CA LEU A 64 -19.56 -3.03 9.87
C LEU A 64 -19.24 -1.86 10.79
N ILE A 65 -18.30 -2.10 11.71
CA ILE A 65 -17.66 -1.01 12.44
C ILE A 65 -16.84 -0.22 11.42
N CYS A 66 -17.41 0.89 10.95
CA CYS A 66 -16.72 1.89 10.15
C CYS A 66 -16.10 2.91 11.11
N GLU A 67 -14.78 2.96 11.15
CA GLU A 67 -14.05 3.88 12.02
C GLU A 67 -13.27 4.91 11.21
N SER A 68 -13.30 6.16 11.68
CA SER A 68 -12.39 7.21 11.23
C SER A 68 -11.03 7.04 11.89
N VAL A 69 -9.94 7.25 11.14
CA VAL A 69 -8.58 6.87 11.57
C VAL A 69 -7.64 8.07 11.58
N GLU A 70 -8.08 9.15 12.20
CA GLU A 70 -7.33 10.42 12.21
C GLU A 70 -5.94 10.27 12.84
N TRP A 71 -5.78 9.42 13.85
CA TRP A 71 -4.48 9.16 14.47
C TRP A 71 -3.49 8.54 13.47
N PHE A 72 -3.96 7.64 12.61
CA PHE A 72 -3.13 6.98 11.62
C PHE A 72 -2.84 7.92 10.46
N ASN A 73 -3.81 8.73 10.03
CA ASN A 73 -3.58 9.81 9.06
C ASN A 73 -2.52 10.80 9.57
N TYR A 74 -2.54 11.13 10.86
CA TYR A 74 -1.50 11.98 11.48
C TYR A 74 -0.12 11.30 11.49
N LEU A 75 -0.05 9.99 11.77
CA LEU A 75 1.17 9.21 11.67
C LEU A 75 1.72 9.20 10.24
N VAL A 76 0.88 8.88 9.25
CA VAL A 76 1.22 8.88 7.82
C VAL A 76 1.69 10.26 7.38
N LYS A 77 1.06 11.34 7.86
CA LYS A 77 1.50 12.73 7.59
C LYS A 77 2.91 13.01 8.10
N LYS A 78 3.28 12.50 9.28
CA LYS A 78 4.65 12.64 9.81
C LYS A 78 5.64 11.78 9.02
N TRP A 79 5.25 10.54 8.73
CA TRP A 79 6.04 9.58 7.96
C TRP A 79 6.37 10.12 6.57
N TRP A 80 5.38 10.69 5.89
CA TRP A 80 5.50 11.25 4.54
C TRP A 80 6.63 12.28 4.42
N LYS A 81 6.84 13.12 5.43
CA LYS A 81 7.86 14.18 5.37
C LYS A 81 9.28 13.65 5.15
N PHE A 82 9.60 12.46 5.67
CA PHE A 82 10.92 11.86 5.50
C PHE A 82 10.93 10.72 4.48
N SER A 83 9.80 10.02 4.28
CA SER A 83 9.71 8.92 3.33
C SER A 83 9.46 9.37 1.88
N LYS A 84 9.02 10.62 1.67
CA LYS A 84 8.70 11.17 0.34
C LYS A 84 9.82 10.93 -0.66
N GLN A 85 11.05 11.35 -0.34
CA GLN A 85 12.19 11.22 -1.26
C GLN A 85 12.50 9.76 -1.62
N SER A 86 12.45 8.86 -0.63
CA SER A 86 12.66 7.42 -0.86
C SER A 86 11.55 6.82 -1.71
N THR A 87 10.31 7.29 -1.53
CA THR A 87 9.14 6.83 -2.30
C THR A 87 9.22 7.32 -3.74
N GLU A 88 9.65 8.56 -3.97
CA GLU A 88 9.88 9.13 -5.30
C GLU A 88 10.93 8.36 -6.09
N ASN A 89 12.05 8.03 -5.45
CA ASN A 89 13.11 7.22 -6.07
C ASN A 89 12.59 5.82 -6.44
N LEU A 90 11.88 5.17 -5.52
CA LEU A 90 11.29 3.85 -5.77
C LEU A 90 10.28 3.88 -6.94
N ILE A 91 9.45 4.92 -7.00
CA ILE A 91 8.50 5.11 -8.11
C ILE A 91 9.26 5.34 -9.42
N CYS A 92 10.29 6.18 -9.41
CA CYS A 92 11.13 6.43 -10.58
C CYS A 92 11.73 5.12 -11.14
N GLU A 93 12.36 4.32 -10.27
CA GLU A 93 12.95 3.03 -10.63
C GLU A 93 11.90 2.04 -11.15
N THR A 94 10.77 1.94 -10.45
CA THR A 94 9.68 1.03 -10.82
C THR A 94 9.05 1.43 -12.15
N MET A 95 8.81 2.73 -12.38
CA MET A 95 8.26 3.24 -13.63
C MET A 95 9.24 3.05 -14.79
N ASN A 96 10.53 3.31 -14.61
CA ASN A 96 11.55 3.03 -15.63
C ASN A 96 11.57 1.54 -15.99
N LYS A 97 11.51 0.64 -14.99
CA LYS A 97 11.44 -0.81 -15.21
C LYS A 97 10.19 -1.20 -16.00
N ILE A 98 9.01 -0.69 -15.62
CA ILE A 98 7.75 -0.98 -16.31
C ILE A 98 7.80 -0.45 -17.75
N MET A 99 8.20 0.81 -17.95
CA MET A 99 8.21 1.44 -19.26
C MET A 99 9.19 0.79 -20.22
N SER A 100 10.38 0.36 -19.74
CA SER A 100 11.35 -0.36 -20.57
C SER A 100 10.85 -1.73 -21.06
N SER A 101 9.93 -2.36 -20.32
CA SER A 101 9.40 -3.69 -20.66
C SER A 101 8.31 -3.66 -21.73
N SER A 102 7.60 -2.53 -21.86
CA SER A 102 6.40 -2.44 -22.70
C SER A 102 6.29 -1.08 -23.39
N LEU A 103 7.19 -0.78 -24.33
CA LEU A 103 7.11 0.43 -25.15
C LEU A 103 6.12 0.26 -26.31
N PRO A 104 5.33 1.27 -26.66
CA PRO A 104 4.45 1.24 -27.82
C PRO A 104 5.27 1.52 -29.09
N PRO A 105 4.79 1.10 -30.28
CA PRO A 105 5.58 1.14 -31.52
C PRO A 105 5.97 2.55 -32.01
N PHE A 106 5.42 3.61 -31.43
CA PHE A 106 5.72 5.00 -31.78
C PHE A 106 6.78 5.65 -30.86
N ILE A 107 7.27 4.94 -29.84
CA ILE A 107 8.29 5.40 -28.89
C ILE A 107 9.48 4.43 -28.93
N ASP A 108 10.65 4.94 -29.28
CA ASP A 108 11.89 4.15 -29.31
C ASP A 108 12.52 4.04 -27.92
N SER A 109 12.50 5.13 -27.15
CA SER A 109 13.06 5.16 -25.80
C SER A 109 12.29 6.12 -24.92
N PHE A 110 12.24 5.82 -23.62
CA PHE A 110 11.48 6.60 -22.66
C PHE A 110 12.08 6.45 -21.27
N GLU A 111 12.39 7.57 -20.62
CA GLU A 111 13.04 7.65 -19.32
C GLU A 111 12.30 8.61 -18.39
N VAL A 112 12.14 8.19 -17.15
CA VAL A 112 11.62 8.99 -16.06
C VAL A 112 12.79 9.75 -15.44
N ASN A 113 12.80 11.08 -15.58
CA ASN A 113 13.92 11.91 -15.12
C ASN A 113 13.69 12.44 -13.70
N TYR A 114 12.44 12.74 -13.37
CA TYR A 114 12.10 13.45 -12.14
C TYR A 114 10.69 13.08 -11.71
N VAL A 115 10.53 12.82 -10.41
CA VAL A 115 9.26 12.52 -9.74
C VAL A 115 9.15 13.45 -8.53
N ASP A 116 8.06 14.19 -8.42
CA ASP A 116 7.63 14.89 -7.21
C ASP A 116 6.20 14.44 -6.87
N LEU A 117 6.04 13.80 -5.71
CA LEU A 117 4.76 13.34 -5.17
C LEU A 117 4.02 14.42 -4.39
N GLY A 118 4.46 15.68 -4.45
CA GLY A 118 3.84 16.79 -3.73
C GLY A 118 3.97 16.67 -2.22
N ASN A 119 3.29 17.55 -1.50
CA ASN A 119 3.41 17.64 -0.04
C ASN A 119 2.23 17.04 0.73
N LYS A 120 1.16 16.66 0.02
CA LYS A 120 -0.04 16.08 0.60
C LYS A 120 0.15 14.56 0.75
N PRO A 121 0.09 14.00 1.97
CA PRO A 121 0.22 12.57 2.19
C PRO A 121 -1.03 11.81 1.72
N PRO A 122 -0.93 10.48 1.55
CA PRO A 122 -2.11 9.63 1.43
C PRO A 122 -3.03 9.77 2.65
N VAL A 123 -4.34 9.73 2.42
CA VAL A 123 -5.38 9.83 3.44
C VAL A 123 -6.22 8.56 3.44
N ILE A 124 -6.43 7.99 4.62
CA ILE A 124 -7.38 6.89 4.82
C ILE A 124 -8.70 7.49 5.28
N ARG A 125 -9.75 7.26 4.49
CA ARG A 125 -11.07 7.83 4.73
C ARG A 125 -11.85 6.98 5.74
N ASN A 126 -11.92 5.68 5.47
CA ASN A 126 -12.65 4.72 6.29
C ASN A 126 -11.84 3.45 6.47
N ILE A 127 -11.98 2.81 7.64
CA ILE A 127 -11.58 1.43 7.86
C ILE A 127 -12.81 0.59 8.20
N ARG A 128 -12.90 -0.58 7.58
CA ARG A 128 -13.88 -1.62 7.89
C ARG A 128 -13.13 -2.86 8.35
N ILE A 129 -13.47 -3.38 9.53
CA ILE A 129 -12.84 -4.58 10.07
C ILE A 129 -13.85 -5.73 10.01
N TYR A 130 -13.40 -6.86 9.49
CA TYR A 130 -14.16 -8.08 9.36
C TYR A 130 -13.45 -9.18 10.13
N ASP A 131 -14.21 -9.86 11.00
CA ASP A 131 -13.77 -11.13 11.55
C ASP A 131 -14.02 -12.22 10.50
N SER A 132 -12.95 -12.87 10.03
CA SER A 132 -13.05 -13.96 9.07
C SER A 132 -13.81 -15.17 9.62
N LEU A 133 -14.04 -15.24 10.94
CA LEU A 133 -14.86 -16.28 11.57
C LEU A 133 -16.32 -16.24 11.09
N LEU A 134 -16.86 -15.07 10.75
CA LEU A 134 -18.25 -14.93 10.30
C LEU A 134 -18.45 -15.26 8.82
N ALA A 135 -17.41 -15.13 7.98
CA ALA A 135 -17.49 -15.48 6.56
C ALA A 135 -17.44 -17.01 6.31
N THR A 136 -17.12 -17.79 7.34
CA THR A 136 -16.89 -19.25 7.24
C THR A 136 -17.77 -20.03 8.21
N LEU A 137 -19.02 -19.60 8.42
CA LEU A 137 -20.00 -20.33 9.25
C LEU A 137 -20.40 -21.72 8.70
N GLU A 138 -19.76 -22.21 7.64
CA GLU A 138 -20.02 -23.56 7.11
C GLU A 138 -19.06 -24.64 7.64
N ASN A 139 -17.93 -24.31 8.28
CA ASN A 139 -16.96 -25.34 8.71
C ASN A 139 -16.28 -25.03 10.06
N PHE A 140 -17.02 -25.15 11.17
CA PHE A 140 -16.44 -25.14 12.52
C PHE A 140 -15.63 -26.43 12.78
N SER A 141 -14.33 -26.39 12.46
CA SER A 141 -13.35 -27.37 12.93
C SER A 141 -12.61 -26.80 14.15
N LEU A 142 -12.36 -27.64 15.17
CA LEU A 142 -11.60 -27.30 16.39
C LEU A 142 -10.18 -26.75 16.13
N ASN A 143 -9.67 -26.86 14.90
CA ASN A 143 -8.45 -26.19 14.46
C ASN A 143 -8.57 -24.64 14.38
N SER A 144 -9.79 -24.10 14.46
CA SER A 144 -10.11 -22.67 14.38
C SER A 144 -9.57 -21.80 15.52
N VAL A 145 -9.05 -22.40 16.60
CA VAL A 145 -8.39 -21.64 17.70
C VAL A 145 -6.90 -21.43 17.43
N ARG A 146 -6.28 -22.22 16.54
CA ARG A 146 -4.84 -22.12 16.25
C ARG A 146 -4.51 -20.91 15.38
N THR A 147 -5.27 -20.75 14.30
CA THR A 147 -5.05 -19.67 13.33
C THR A 147 -6.28 -18.79 13.23
N GLN A 148 -6.11 -17.48 13.34
CA GLN A 148 -7.18 -16.49 13.21
C GLN A 148 -6.85 -15.54 12.07
N LYS A 149 -7.85 -15.14 11.29
CA LYS A 149 -7.68 -14.17 10.21
C LYS A 149 -8.45 -12.91 10.53
N VAL A 150 -7.73 -11.80 10.58
CA VAL A 150 -8.31 -10.46 10.71
C VAL A 150 -8.24 -9.81 9.34
N CYS A 151 -9.40 -9.44 8.79
CA CYS A 151 -9.48 -8.76 7.51
C CYS A 151 -9.86 -7.30 7.75
N MET A 152 -9.11 -6.39 7.16
CA MET A 152 -9.34 -4.95 7.23
C MET A 152 -9.43 -4.40 5.82
N GLU A 153 -10.44 -3.59 5.53
CA GLU A 153 -10.55 -2.83 4.30
C GLU A 153 -10.35 -1.36 4.59
N LEU A 154 -9.46 -0.72 3.83
CA LEU A 154 -9.08 0.68 3.98
C LEU A 154 -9.39 1.42 2.69
N ASP A 155 -10.21 2.46 2.77
CA ASP A 155 -10.44 3.37 1.64
C ASP A 155 -9.33 4.42 1.63
N ILE A 156 -8.38 4.29 0.70
CA ILE A 156 -7.21 5.17 0.59
C ILE A 156 -7.41 6.14 -0.58
N GLY A 157 -7.14 7.42 -0.34
CA GLY A 157 -7.04 8.44 -1.37
C GLY A 157 -5.70 9.17 -1.33
N LEU A 158 -5.13 9.46 -2.48
CA LEU A 158 -3.95 10.30 -2.65
C LEU A 158 -4.30 11.44 -3.63
N PRO A 159 -4.80 12.57 -3.11
CA PRO A 159 -5.02 13.77 -3.90
C PRO A 159 -3.70 14.52 -4.04
N CYS A 160 -2.96 14.23 -5.10
CA CYS A 160 -1.68 14.87 -5.37
C CYS A 160 -1.81 15.91 -6.49
N GLU A 161 -2.36 17.08 -6.12
CA GLU A 161 -2.53 18.21 -7.03
C GLU A 161 -1.20 18.76 -7.54
N ASP A 162 -0.19 18.81 -6.66
CA ASP A 162 1.16 19.29 -6.95
C ASP A 162 2.07 18.21 -7.58
N PHE A 163 1.51 17.03 -7.88
CA PHE A 163 2.26 15.95 -8.52
C PHE A 163 2.93 16.45 -9.79
N THR A 164 4.22 16.16 -9.94
CA THR A 164 4.95 16.46 -11.17
C THR A 164 5.85 15.29 -11.51
N LEU A 165 5.70 14.75 -12.71
CA LEU A 165 6.56 13.70 -13.23
C LEU A 165 7.05 14.12 -14.62
N ILE A 166 8.36 14.21 -14.78
CA ILE A 166 8.98 14.58 -16.06
C ILE A 166 9.49 13.32 -16.74
N LEU A 167 9.01 13.12 -17.95
CA LEU A 167 9.37 12.02 -18.82
C LEU A 167 10.05 12.57 -20.06
N SER A 168 11.20 12.02 -20.41
CA SER A 168 11.86 12.33 -21.68
C SER A 168 12.07 11.07 -22.49
N GLY A 169 11.86 11.16 -23.79
CA GLY A 169 12.02 10.03 -24.68
C GLY A 169 12.29 10.44 -26.12
N ARG A 170 12.57 9.44 -26.93
CA ARG A 170 12.69 9.58 -28.38
C ARG A 170 11.48 8.92 -29.02
N GLY A 171 10.63 9.74 -29.64
CA GLY A 171 9.57 9.28 -30.52
C GLY A 171 10.05 9.28 -31.96
N VAL A 172 9.44 8.46 -32.81
CA VAL A 172 9.70 8.50 -34.25
C VAL A 172 8.79 9.57 -34.88
N PRO A 173 9.29 10.71 -35.42
CA PRO A 173 10.68 11.19 -35.55
C PRO A 173 11.10 12.32 -34.58
N HIS A 174 10.29 12.65 -33.56
CA HIS A 174 10.50 13.82 -32.69
C HIS A 174 10.97 13.46 -31.27
N LEU A 175 11.75 14.35 -30.66
CA LEU A 175 12.05 14.28 -29.23
C LEU A 175 10.76 14.57 -28.43
N LEU A 176 10.49 13.73 -27.45
CA LEU A 176 9.27 13.76 -26.64
C LEU A 176 9.65 14.17 -25.22
N CYS A 177 9.11 15.28 -24.74
CA CYS A 177 9.25 15.70 -23.35
C CYS A 177 7.87 15.98 -22.78
N LEU A 178 7.53 15.27 -21.71
CA LEU A 178 6.19 15.22 -21.16
C LEU A 178 6.24 15.47 -19.67
N MET A 179 5.19 16.12 -19.20
CA MET A 179 4.96 16.34 -17.79
C MET A 179 3.61 15.75 -17.43
N LEU A 180 3.61 14.79 -16.49
CA LEU A 180 2.38 14.34 -15.86
C LEU A 180 2.15 15.19 -14.61
N GLN A 181 0.92 15.66 -14.45
CA GLN A 181 0.52 16.58 -13.40
C GLN A 181 -0.80 16.16 -12.77
N ARG A 182 -1.13 16.70 -11.59
CA ARG A 182 -2.44 16.53 -10.94
C ARG A 182 -2.84 15.07 -10.85
N LEU A 183 -2.02 14.29 -10.15
CA LEU A 183 -2.29 12.88 -9.92
C LEU A 183 -3.44 12.73 -8.92
N TYR A 184 -4.39 11.89 -9.27
CA TYR A 184 -5.46 11.47 -8.38
C TYR A 184 -5.51 9.95 -8.34
N PHE A 185 -5.36 9.40 -7.15
CA PHE A 185 -5.41 7.97 -6.92
C PHE A 185 -6.38 7.65 -5.78
N GLU A 186 -7.28 6.71 -6.01
CA GLU A 186 -8.19 6.18 -5.00
C GLU A 186 -8.28 4.66 -5.11
N ALA A 187 -8.23 3.98 -3.97
CA ALA A 187 -8.25 2.52 -3.94
C ALA A 187 -8.83 2.00 -2.62
N THR A 188 -9.53 0.88 -2.69
CA THR A 188 -9.92 0.09 -1.52
C THR A 188 -8.90 -1.02 -1.32
N VAL A 189 -8.05 -0.86 -0.29
CA VAL A 189 -7.02 -1.83 0.07
C VAL A 189 -7.61 -2.82 1.06
N ARG A 190 -7.47 -4.11 0.77
CA ARG A 190 -7.72 -5.18 1.72
C ARG A 190 -6.40 -5.65 2.33
N PHE A 191 -6.36 -5.63 3.65
CA PHE A 191 -5.28 -6.14 4.46
C PHE A 191 -5.78 -7.35 5.24
N ILE A 192 -5.16 -8.52 5.03
CA ILE A 192 -5.49 -9.76 5.74
C ILE A 192 -4.29 -10.13 6.61
N LEU A 193 -4.47 -10.05 7.92
CA LEU A 193 -3.52 -10.54 8.90
C LEU A 193 -3.91 -11.96 9.29
N THR A 194 -2.99 -12.91 9.13
CA THR A 194 -3.17 -14.26 9.69
C THR A 194 -2.31 -14.37 10.94
N LEU A 195 -3.01 -14.53 12.05
CA LEU A 195 -2.44 -14.77 13.36
C LEU A 195 -2.36 -16.28 13.59
N ASP A 196 -1.25 -16.75 14.15
CA ASP A 196 -1.08 -18.15 14.56
C ASP A 196 -0.39 -18.18 15.92
N LYS A 197 -1.01 -18.90 16.87
CA LYS A 197 -0.52 -19.05 18.24
C LYS A 197 0.86 -19.71 18.34
N GLU A 198 1.25 -20.51 17.34
CA GLU A 198 2.54 -21.20 17.31
C GLU A 198 3.68 -20.28 16.83
N VAL A 199 3.34 -19.13 16.26
CA VAL A 199 4.30 -18.09 15.90
C VAL A 199 4.66 -17.34 17.19
N PRO A 200 5.95 -17.14 17.51
CA PRO A 200 6.35 -16.28 18.62
C PRO A 200 5.71 -14.89 18.54
N PHE A 201 5.60 -14.20 19.67
CA PHE A 201 5.07 -12.83 19.72
C PHE A 201 5.69 -11.98 18.58
N PRO A 202 4.88 -11.27 17.76
CA PRO A 202 3.47 -10.90 17.97
C PRO A 202 2.42 -11.86 17.38
N HIS A 203 2.73 -13.15 17.25
CA HIS A 203 1.81 -14.19 16.75
C HIS A 203 1.30 -13.97 15.32
N THR A 204 2.06 -13.22 14.50
CA THR A 204 1.68 -12.91 13.12
C THR A 204 2.40 -13.84 12.15
N ALA A 205 1.68 -14.75 11.51
CA ALA A 205 2.26 -15.68 10.53
C ALA A 205 2.48 -15.01 9.17
N LYS A 206 1.45 -14.32 8.68
CA LYS A 206 1.47 -13.65 7.38
C LYS A 206 0.60 -12.41 7.36
N ALA A 207 1.02 -11.42 6.58
CA ALA A 207 0.21 -10.29 6.18
C ALA A 207 0.05 -10.32 4.67
N ARG A 208 -1.18 -10.13 4.20
CA ARG A 208 -1.48 -10.04 2.78
C ARG A 208 -2.14 -8.71 2.48
N ILE A 209 -1.69 -8.07 1.41
CA ILE A 209 -2.16 -6.77 0.94
C ILE A 209 -2.63 -6.92 -0.50
N SER A 210 -3.88 -6.57 -0.78
CA SER A 210 -4.46 -6.55 -2.12
C SER A 210 -5.38 -5.36 -2.29
N PHE A 211 -5.63 -4.95 -3.52
CA PHE A 211 -6.77 -4.12 -3.87
C PHE A 211 -8.00 -5.01 -4.03
N LYS A 212 -9.08 -4.62 -3.35
CA LYS A 212 -10.38 -5.31 -3.45
C LYS A 212 -10.97 -5.22 -4.86
N GLU A 213 -10.80 -4.04 -5.46
CA GLU A 213 -11.30 -3.69 -6.78
C GLU A 213 -10.18 -2.96 -7.54
N GLN A 214 -10.38 -2.79 -8.85
CA GLN A 214 -9.44 -2.01 -9.66
C GLN A 214 -9.33 -0.58 -9.11
N PRO A 215 -8.12 -0.09 -8.79
CA PRO A 215 -7.96 1.26 -8.26
C PRO A 215 -8.33 2.30 -9.32
N TYR A 216 -8.81 3.45 -8.87
CA TYR A 216 -8.99 4.62 -9.73
C TYR A 216 -7.70 5.42 -9.79
N PHE A 217 -7.19 5.65 -11.00
CA PHE A 217 -5.95 6.38 -11.24
C PHE A 217 -6.18 7.38 -12.38
N ASN A 218 -5.91 8.65 -12.16
CA ASN A 218 -6.03 9.67 -13.19
C ASN A 218 -4.92 10.70 -13.06
N PHE A 219 -4.50 11.25 -14.18
CA PHE A 219 -3.47 12.28 -14.25
C PHE A 219 -3.73 13.20 -15.45
N GLY A 220 -3.29 14.45 -15.32
CA GLY A 220 -3.11 15.38 -16.42
C GLY A 220 -1.80 15.11 -17.14
N ILE A 221 -1.78 15.38 -18.45
CA ILE A 221 -0.56 15.33 -19.26
C ILE A 221 -0.35 16.68 -19.93
N SER A 222 0.88 17.14 -19.97
CA SER A 222 1.28 18.39 -20.62
C SER A 222 2.59 18.15 -21.37
N VAL A 223 2.74 18.78 -22.53
CA VAL A 223 3.93 18.60 -23.37
C VAL A 223 4.86 19.79 -23.15
N LEU A 224 6.14 19.49 -22.98
CA LEU A 224 7.22 20.46 -22.90
C LEU A 224 7.97 20.51 -24.25
N GLY A 225 7.34 21.07 -25.29
CA GLY A 225 7.98 21.22 -26.60
C GLY A 225 7.07 21.00 -27.80
N VAL A 226 7.69 20.81 -28.97
CA VAL A 226 7.01 20.62 -30.25
C VAL A 226 6.70 19.13 -30.46
N VAL A 227 5.53 18.71 -29.99
CA VAL A 227 4.99 17.36 -30.26
C VAL A 227 3.70 17.51 -31.03
N ASN A 228 3.40 16.52 -31.88
CA ASN A 228 2.11 16.47 -32.54
C ASN A 228 1.00 16.32 -31.48
N LEU A 229 0.20 17.38 -31.26
CA LEU A 229 -0.86 17.43 -30.25
C LEU A 229 -1.84 16.25 -30.37
N MET A 230 -1.99 15.69 -31.58
CA MET A 230 -2.86 14.53 -31.84
C MET A 230 -2.38 13.23 -31.19
N GLN A 231 -1.10 13.12 -30.82
CA GLN A 231 -0.52 11.94 -30.17
C GLN A 231 -0.69 11.96 -28.63
N ILE A 232 -1.03 13.11 -28.05
CA ILE A 232 -1.14 13.27 -26.59
C ILE A 232 -2.23 12.37 -25.98
N PRO A 233 -3.46 12.26 -26.55
CA PRO A 233 -4.48 11.37 -26.00
C PRO A 233 -4.08 9.89 -26.08
N LEU A 234 -3.42 9.49 -27.17
CA LEU A 234 -2.92 8.13 -27.36
C LEU A 234 -1.88 7.78 -26.29
N LEU A 235 -0.94 8.68 -26.07
CA LEU A 235 0.08 8.55 -25.05
C LEU A 235 -0.49 8.51 -23.63
N LYS A 236 -1.47 9.37 -23.31
CA LYS A 236 -2.17 9.33 -22.02
C LYS A 236 -2.82 7.96 -21.80
N THR A 237 -3.51 7.47 -22.82
CA THR A 237 -4.20 6.17 -22.77
C THR A 237 -3.19 5.04 -22.59
N TRP A 238 -2.09 5.05 -23.33
CA TRP A 238 -1.04 4.04 -23.21
C TRP A 238 -0.40 4.06 -21.81
N ILE A 239 0.02 5.22 -21.29
CA ILE A 239 0.61 5.30 -19.93
C ILE A 239 -0.39 4.79 -18.89
N HIS A 240 -1.64 5.24 -18.97
CA HIS A 240 -2.69 4.81 -18.06
C HIS A 240 -2.93 3.28 -18.15
N SER A 241 -3.06 2.73 -19.36
CA SER A 241 -3.30 1.30 -19.54
C SER A 241 -2.13 0.46 -19.05
N THR A 242 -0.89 0.87 -19.35
CA THR A 242 0.31 0.14 -18.92
C THR A 242 0.37 0.06 -17.40
N ILE A 243 0.26 1.20 -16.71
CA ILE A 243 0.27 1.25 -15.24
C ILE A 243 -0.87 0.41 -14.66
N MET A 244 -2.08 0.57 -15.19
CA MET A 244 -3.27 -0.09 -14.67
C MET A 244 -3.24 -1.62 -14.88
N THR A 245 -2.76 -2.08 -16.03
CA THR A 245 -2.55 -3.50 -16.32
C THR A 245 -1.55 -4.11 -15.35
N HIS A 246 -0.43 -3.42 -15.09
CA HIS A 246 0.56 -3.89 -14.11
C HIS A 246 0.01 -3.91 -12.68
N LEU A 247 -0.66 -2.85 -12.23
CA LEU A 247 -1.28 -2.80 -10.90
C LEU A 247 -2.32 -3.91 -10.72
N THR A 248 -3.16 -4.13 -11.74
CA THR A 248 -4.20 -5.16 -11.70
C THR A 248 -3.61 -6.56 -11.63
N ALA A 249 -2.58 -6.84 -12.43
CA ALA A 249 -1.94 -8.15 -12.46
C ALA A 249 -1.24 -8.52 -11.13
N VAL A 250 -0.69 -7.52 -10.41
CA VAL A 250 0.12 -7.78 -9.21
C VAL A 250 -0.67 -7.62 -7.91
N LEU A 251 -1.59 -6.66 -7.85
CA LEU A 251 -2.18 -6.23 -6.58
C LEU A 251 -3.70 -6.39 -6.49
N VAL A 252 -4.44 -6.56 -7.58
CA VAL A 252 -5.91 -6.75 -7.53
C VAL A 252 -6.24 -8.22 -7.32
N GLU A 253 -7.24 -8.51 -6.48
CA GLU A 253 -7.64 -9.90 -6.18
C GLU A 253 -7.96 -10.73 -7.45
N PRO A 254 -7.55 -12.02 -7.51
CA PRO A 254 -6.93 -12.83 -6.45
C PRO A 254 -5.41 -12.62 -6.28
N ALA A 255 -4.78 -11.71 -7.02
CA ALA A 255 -3.39 -11.33 -6.79
C ALA A 255 -3.26 -10.44 -5.54
N GLY A 256 -2.04 -10.24 -5.07
CA GLY A 256 -1.75 -9.49 -3.86
C GLY A 256 -0.38 -9.81 -3.29
N LEU A 257 0.20 -8.84 -2.59
CA LEU A 257 1.48 -8.97 -1.90
C LEU A 257 1.28 -9.79 -0.63
N GLU A 258 1.96 -10.93 -0.53
CA GLU A 258 2.02 -11.72 0.70
C GLU A 258 3.39 -11.56 1.36
N ILE A 259 3.38 -11.14 2.62
CA ILE A 259 4.56 -11.04 3.48
C ILE A 259 4.44 -12.14 4.52
N ARG A 260 5.39 -13.07 4.52
CA ARG A 260 5.50 -14.12 5.55
C ARG A 260 6.52 -13.67 6.58
N PHE A 261 6.14 -13.75 7.86
CA PHE A 261 7.02 -13.33 8.95
C PHE A 261 7.83 -14.48 9.54
N LEU A 262 7.53 -15.73 9.15
CA LEU A 262 8.36 -16.89 9.42
C LEU A 262 8.83 -17.49 8.10
N GLU A 263 10.12 -17.81 8.01
CA GLU A 263 10.62 -18.73 7.00
C GLU A 263 10.06 -20.12 7.29
N GLU A 264 9.41 -20.69 6.27
CA GLU A 264 9.11 -22.10 6.22
C GLU A 264 10.47 -22.79 6.13
N ASN A 265 10.99 -23.33 7.25
CA ASN A 265 12.17 -24.18 7.24
C ASN A 265 11.91 -25.25 6.18
N SER A 266 12.57 -25.12 5.03
CA SER A 266 12.50 -26.08 3.93
C SER A 266 12.88 -27.43 4.51
N SER A 267 11.83 -28.24 4.73
CA SER A 267 11.83 -29.68 4.86
C SER A 267 13.22 -30.32 4.96
N TYR A 268 13.56 -30.77 6.16
CA TYR A 268 14.38 -31.96 6.33
C TYR A 268 13.66 -33.12 5.61
N ILE A 269 13.96 -33.29 4.32
CA ILE A 269 13.69 -34.53 3.59
C ILE A 269 14.95 -35.36 3.77
N HIS A 270 14.84 -36.36 4.65
CA HIS A 270 15.70 -37.55 4.57
C HIS A 270 15.31 -38.38 3.35
#